data_AF-A0A925M0Q9-F1
#
_entry.id   AF-A0A925M0Q9-F1
#
_cell.length_a   1.000
_cell.length_b   1.000
_cell.length_c   1.000
_cell.angle_alpha   90.00
_cell.angle_beta   90.00
_cell.angle_gamma   90.00
#
_symmetry.space_group_name_H-M   'P 1'
#
loop_
_entity.id
_entity.type
_entity.pdbx_description
1 polymer ?
#
loop_
_entity_poly.entity_id
_entity_poly.type
_entity_poly.pdbx_seq_one_letter_code
_entity_poly.pdbx_strand_id
1 'polypeptide(L)' 'MKLLRILAAIFLPPLGVFLTLGVSQALIINVGLTLLGIVPGSIHALWIVLKSYEHEAAERKTYENAVE' A
#
# COMPACT_ATOMS: atom_id res chain seq x y z
N MET A 1 -11.19 -1.77 -3.30
CA MET A 1 -10.77 -3.17 -3.57
C MET A 1 -9.51 -3.53 -2.78
N LYS A 2 -9.65 -3.87 -1.48
CA LYS A 2 -8.51 -4.15 -0.59
C LYS A 2 -7.70 -5.37 -1.05
N LEU A 3 -8.40 -6.43 -1.43
CA LEU A 3 -7.76 -7.63 -1.95
C LEU A 3 -6.94 -7.36 -3.22
N LEU A 4 -7.43 -6.50 -4.12
CA LEU A 4 -6.76 -6.14 -5.37
C LEU A 4 -5.43 -5.42 -5.14
N ARG A 5 -5.38 -4.47 -4.19
CA ARG A 5 -4.16 -3.74 -3.81
C ARG A 5 -3.09 -4.66 -3.22
N ILE A 6 -3.48 -5.64 -2.40
CA ILE A 6 -2.57 -6.64 -1.83
C ILE A 6 -2.02 -7.57 -2.92
N LEU A 7 -2.91 -8.12 -3.77
CA LEU A 7 -2.51 -8.95 -4.91
C LEU A 7 -1.56 -8.21 -5.87
N ALA A 8 -1.87 -6.94 -6.17
CA ALA A 8 -1.01 -6.10 -6.99
C ALA A 8 0.35 -5.86 -6.32
N ALA A 9 0.41 -5.61 -5.01
CA ALA A 9 1.67 -5.38 -4.30
C ALA A 9 2.60 -6.61 -4.26
N ILE A 10 2.04 -7.82 -4.30
CA ILE A 10 2.81 -9.07 -4.29
C ILE A 10 3.27 -9.45 -5.71
N PHE A 11 2.38 -9.38 -6.70
CA PHE A 11 2.67 -9.82 -8.07
C PHE A 11 3.45 -8.75 -8.87
N LEU A 12 3.19 -7.48 -8.59
CA LEU A 12 3.84 -6.35 -9.24
C LEU A 12 3.96 -5.17 -8.26
N PRO A 13 5.00 -5.17 -7.39
CA PRO A 13 5.16 -4.21 -6.30
C PRO A 13 4.97 -2.74 -6.70
N PRO A 14 5.47 -2.26 -7.85
CA PRO A 14 5.26 -0.88 -8.29
C PRO A 14 3.77 -0.56 -8.52
N LEU A 15 2.99 -1.54 -8.99
CA LEU A 15 1.58 -1.39 -9.32
C LEU A 15 0.71 -1.38 -8.05
N GLY A 16 1.07 -2.19 -7.04
CA GLY A 16 0.41 -2.13 -5.72
C GLY A 16 0.60 -0.79 -5.02
N VAL A 17 1.82 -0.23 -5.08
CA VAL A 17 2.11 1.12 -4.55
C VAL A 17 1.37 2.19 -5.35
N PHE A 18 1.36 2.09 -6.68
CA PHE A 18 0.63 3.02 -7.55
C PHE A 18 -0.88 3.03 -7.27
N LEU A 19 -1.50 1.86 -7.07
CA LEU A 19 -2.94 1.78 -6.75
C LEU A 19 -3.27 2.25 -5.33
N THR A 20 -2.27 2.36 -4.46
CA THR A 20 -2.44 2.77 -3.07
C THR A 20 -2.19 4.26 -2.89
N LEU A 21 -1.09 4.77 -3.44
CA LEU A 21 -0.63 6.16 -3.28
C LEU A 21 -0.67 6.99 -4.56
N GLY A 22 -0.98 6.40 -5.72
CA GLY A 22 -0.90 7.08 -7.02
C GLY A 22 0.54 7.30 -7.49
N VAL A 23 0.76 8.36 -8.25
CA VAL A 23 2.11 8.84 -8.61
C VAL A 23 2.72 9.53 -7.40
N SER A 24 3.62 8.84 -6.70
CA SER A 24 4.26 9.36 -5.50
C SER A 24 5.75 9.03 -5.47
N GLN A 25 6.49 9.71 -4.59
CA GLN A 25 7.91 9.45 -4.36
C GLN A 25 8.16 7.99 -3.92
N ALA A 26 7.17 7.34 -3.29
CA ALA A 26 7.23 5.92 -2.93
C ALA A 26 7.34 5.01 -4.16
N LEU A 27 6.79 5.40 -5.32
CA LEU A 27 6.90 4.64 -6.56
C LEU A 27 8.34 4.68 -7.11
N ILE A 28 8.98 5.84 -7.04
CA ILE A 28 10.39 6.04 -7.43
C ILE A 28 11.32 5.25 -6.49
N ILE A 29 11.05 5.31 -5.19
CA ILE A 29 11.76 4.52 -4.17
C ILE A 29 11.59 3.02 -4.45
N ASN A 30 10.37 2.58 -4.79
CA ASN A 30 10.12 1.16 -5.05
C ASN A 30 10.83 0.66 -6.31
N VAL A 31 10.98 1.50 -7.34
CA VAL A 31 11.78 1.21 -8.55
C VAL A 31 13.28 1.11 -8.21
N GLY A 32 13.80 2.02 -7.38
CA GLY A 32 15.18 1.92 -6.89
C GLY A 32 15.42 0.68 -6.02
N LEU A 33 14.46 0.32 -5.17
CA LEU A 33 14.52 -0.88 -4.33
C LEU A 33 14.45 -2.16 -5.16
N THR A 34 13.62 -2.20 -6.21
CA THR A 34 13.56 -3.38 -7.10
C THR A 34 14.87 -3.61 -7.86
N LEU A 35 15.66 -2.57 -8.14
CA LEU A 35 17.01 -2.71 -8.74
C LEU A 35 18.05 -3.22 -7.74
N LEU A 36 17.90 -2.93 -6.44
CA LEU A 36 18.73 -3.49 -5.35
C LEU A 36 18.32 -4.93 -4.97
N GLY A 37 17.10 -5.33 -5.32
CA GLY A 37 16.57 -6.67 -5.14
C GLY A 37 15.04 -6.66 -5.02
N ILE A 38 14.36 -7.70 -5.51
CA ILE A 38 12.89 -7.79 -5.44
C ILE A 38 12.38 -7.82 -3.99
N VAL A 39 13.15 -8.40 -3.07
CA VAL A 39 12.76 -8.57 -1.65
C VAL A 39 12.46 -7.24 -0.94
N PRO A 40 13.36 -6.23 -0.91
CA PRO A 40 13.07 -4.95 -0.27
C PRO A 40 11.89 -4.21 -0.92
N GLY A 41 11.74 -4.29 -2.25
CA GLY A 41 10.63 -3.66 -2.96
C GLY A 41 9.26 -4.25 -2.59
N SER A 42 9.17 -5.58 -2.48
CA SER A 42 7.93 -6.24 -2.06
C SER A 42 7.54 -5.91 -0.62
N ILE A 43 8.52 -5.86 0.31
CA ILE A 43 8.26 -5.49 1.72
C ILE A 43 7.78 -4.04 1.82
N HIS A 44 8.42 -3.12 1.10
CA HIS A 44 8.03 -1.71 1.10
C HIS A 44 6.60 -1.51 0.54
N ALA A 45 6.28 -2.18 -0.57
CA ALA A 45 4.94 -2.15 -1.15
C ALA A 45 3.87 -2.70 -0.19
N LEU A 46 4.16 -3.80 0.50
CA LEU A 46 3.24 -4.42 1.45
C LEU A 46 3.01 -3.52 2.68
N TRP A 47 4.06 -2.89 3.20
CA TRP A 47 3.98 -1.97 4.34
C TRP A 47 3.09 -0.76 4.03
N ILE A 48 3.24 -0.16 2.85
CA ILE A 48 2.40 0.95 2.39
C ILE A 48 0.92 0.54 2.34
N VAL A 49 0.64 -0.60 1.70
CA VAL A 49 -0.72 -1.12 1.53
C VAL A 49 -1.38 -1.41 2.87
N LEU A 50 -0.65 -2.06 3.80
CA LEU A 50 -1.17 -2.41 5.11
C LEU A 50 -1.46 -1.16 5.96
N LYS A 51 -0.55 -0.18 5.94
CA LYS A 51 -0.71 1.09 6.65
C LYS A 51 -1.91 1.89 6.12
N SER A 52 -2.16 1.85 4.82
CA SER A 52 -3.38 2.46 4.25
C SER A 52 -4.66 1.80 4.77
N TYR A 53 -4.68 0.49 5.00
CA TYR A 53 -5.86 -0.17 5.58
C TYR A 53 -6.09 0.15 7.05
N GLU A 54 -5.02 0.33 7.83
CA GLU A 54 -5.15 0.74 9.22
C GLU A 54 -5.84 2.10 9.33
N HIS A 55 -5.49 3.07 8.47
CA HIS A 55 -6.13 4.38 8.44
C HIS A 55 -7.62 4.28 8.07
N GLU A 56 -7.95 3.51 7.02
CA GLU A 56 -9.35 3.27 6.62
C GLU A 56 -10.16 2.57 7.72
N ALA A 57 -9.55 1.67 8.49
CA ALA A 57 -10.21 0.97 9.60
C ALA A 57 -10.41 1.87 10.82
N ALA A 58 -9.45 2.74 11.12
CA ALA A 58 -9.55 3.71 12.20
C ALA A 58 -10.64 4.75 11.91
N GLU A 59 -10.66 5.33 10.70
CA GLU A 59 -11.71 6.28 10.31
C GLU A 59 -13.09 5.63 10.38
N ARG A 60 -13.27 4.40 9.89
CA ARG A 60 -14.57 3.73 9.99
C ARG A 60 -15.07 3.59 11.43
N LYS A 61 -14.19 3.18 12.36
CA LYS A 61 -14.55 3.07 13.79
C LYS A 61 -14.94 4.43 14.38
N THR A 62 -14.21 5.49 14.03
CA THR A 62 -14.53 6.85 14.49
C THR A 62 -15.91 7.32 13.99
N TYR A 63 -16.25 7.05 12.73
CA TYR A 63 -17.56 7.43 12.19
C TYR A 63 -18.68 6.64 12.85
N GLU A 64 -18.50 5.33 13.07
CA GLU A 64 -19.47 4.46 13.74
C GLU A 64 -19.76 4.93 15.17
N ASN A 65 -18.72 5.25 15.96
CA ASN A 65 -18.86 5.81 17.31
C ASN A 65 -19.51 7.21 17.35
N ALA A 66 -19.50 7.96 16.23
CA ALA A 66 -20.06 9.30 16.15
C ALA A 66 -21.54 9.31 15.72
N VAL A 67 -22.06 8.18 15.23
CA VAL A 67 -23.47 8.03 14.83
C VAL A 67 -24.31 7.20 15.82
N GLU A 68 -23.68 6.56 16.80
CA GLU A 68 -24.33 6.02 18.01
C GLU A 68 -24.56 7.12 19.07
#